data_AF-A0A963JJM5-F1
#
_entry.id   AF-A0A963JJM5-F1
#
_cell.length_a   1.000
_cell.length_b   1.000
_cell.length_c   1.000
_cell.angle_alpha   90.00
_cell.angle_beta   90.00
_cell.angle_gamma   90.00
#
_symmetry.space_group_name_H-M   'P 1'
#
loop_
_entity.id
_entity.type
_entity.pdbx_description
1 polymer ?
#
loop_
_entity_poly.entity_id
_entity_poly.type
_entity_poly.pdbx_seq_one_letter_code
_entity_poly.pdbx_strand_id
1 'polypeptide(L)'
;QLIGVPRERPLAMNRVTLRAGRIEGGPGPALADGALPAWVSENFALAHGLAPGDRLQALVNGRLRTLQVAALALSPEYVFAGMFGAPDPRGFGVFWVDGDAMDAAWDMRGAFNRVAVKLAPGASERAVVDALTRALAPYGASLAHGRDDQVSHSMLANEIAEQRVLGTIMPAIFLAVAAFLLNVVVSRLVATQREQIAALKALGYANRAIARHYLLLVGAIVALGLVIGVALGKWLGTMMLGLYAEFFRFPRFD
;
A
#
# COMPACT_ATOMS: atom_id res chain seq x y z
N GLN A 1 14.74 0.08 -13.47
CA GLN A 1 14.17 -0.94 -14.38
C GLN A 1 13.54 -0.26 -15.59
N LEU A 2 13.76 -0.79 -16.79
CA LEU A 2 13.16 -0.33 -18.04
C LEU A 2 12.12 -1.35 -18.52
N ILE A 3 10.93 -0.89 -18.94
CA ILE A 3 9.80 -1.71 -19.38
C ILE A 3 9.31 -1.21 -20.73
N GLY A 4 9.23 -2.10 -21.72
CA GLY A 4 8.72 -1.77 -23.06
C GLY A 4 7.20 -1.83 -23.06
N VAL A 5 6.55 -0.77 -23.53
CA VAL A 5 5.09 -0.72 -23.70
C VAL A 5 4.76 -0.96 -25.17
N PRO A 6 3.98 -2.01 -25.51
CA PRO A 6 3.56 -2.24 -26.89
C PRO A 6 2.62 -1.13 -27.35
N ARG A 7 2.86 -0.58 -28.55
CA ARG A 7 1.97 0.43 -29.16
C ARG A 7 0.63 -0.12 -29.60
N GLU A 8 0.68 -1.28 -30.26
CA GLU A 8 -0.49 -1.85 -30.93
C GLU A 8 -1.43 -2.59 -29.96
N ARG A 9 -0.94 -2.93 -28.76
CA ARG A 9 -1.69 -3.67 -27.75
C ARG A 9 -1.54 -2.98 -26.39
N PRO A 10 -2.45 -2.07 -26.03
CA PRO A 10 -2.43 -1.46 -24.71
C PRO A 10 -2.53 -2.55 -23.64
N LEU A 11 -1.80 -2.36 -22.53
CA LEU A 11 -1.75 -3.30 -21.42
C LEU A 11 -3.17 -3.56 -20.90
N ALA A 12 -3.66 -4.79 -21.04
CA ALA A 12 -4.97 -5.20 -20.51
C ALA A 12 -4.92 -5.51 -19.01
N MET A 13 -3.73 -5.92 -18.52
CA MET A 13 -3.42 -6.16 -17.11
C MET A 13 -2.37 -5.14 -16.66
N ASN A 14 -2.32 -4.84 -15.35
CA ASN A 14 -1.32 -3.94 -14.77
C ASN A 14 -1.27 -2.57 -15.46
N ARG A 15 -2.45 -2.02 -15.73
CA ARG A 15 -2.61 -0.74 -16.44
C ARG A 15 -1.84 0.35 -15.72
N VAL A 16 -0.94 0.99 -16.46
CA VAL A 16 -0.20 2.16 -15.98
C VAL A 16 -1.16 3.34 -15.97
N THR A 17 -1.26 4.02 -14.82
CA THR A 17 -2.06 5.23 -14.65
C THR A 17 -1.12 6.43 -14.66
N LEU A 18 -1.41 7.44 -15.48
CA LEU A 18 -0.61 8.67 -15.50
C LEU A 18 -1.19 9.68 -14.52
N ARG A 19 -0.30 10.34 -13.78
CA ARG A 19 -0.62 11.44 -12.88
C ARG A 19 -0.49 12.80 -13.55
N ALA A 20 0.49 12.93 -14.45
CA ALA A 20 0.73 14.11 -15.26
C ALA A 20 1.26 13.68 -16.63
N GLY A 21 0.65 14.14 -17.72
CA GLY A 21 0.99 13.79 -19.11
C GLY A 21 -0.17 13.13 -19.87
N ARG A 22 0.03 12.84 -21.17
CA ARG A 22 -0.96 12.16 -22.02
C ARG A 22 -0.67 10.67 -22.16
N ILE A 23 -1.73 9.86 -22.16
CA ILE A 23 -1.70 8.39 -22.30
C ILE A 23 -1.66 7.92 -23.77
N GLU A 24 -2.03 8.77 -24.72
CA GLU A 24 -2.37 8.34 -26.09
C GLU A 24 -1.21 7.60 -26.79
N GLY A 25 -1.37 6.29 -26.98
CA GLY A 25 -0.48 5.43 -27.76
C GLY A 25 0.77 4.89 -27.04
N GLY A 26 1.03 5.29 -25.79
CA GLY A 26 2.23 4.92 -25.04
C GLY A 26 3.22 6.08 -24.84
N PRO A 27 4.45 5.81 -24.39
CA PRO A 27 5.47 6.85 -24.16
C PRO A 27 5.83 7.66 -25.40
N GLY A 28 5.71 7.06 -26.60
CA GLY A 28 6.00 7.69 -27.89
C GLY A 28 7.37 7.30 -28.47
N PRO A 29 7.60 7.53 -29.77
CA PRO A 29 8.82 7.08 -30.45
C PRO A 29 10.05 7.81 -29.97
N ALA A 30 11.22 7.26 -30.30
CA ALA A 30 12.46 8.00 -30.24
C ALA A 30 12.30 9.36 -30.95
N LEU A 31 12.73 10.43 -30.27
CA LEU A 31 12.75 11.79 -30.78
C LEU A 31 13.81 11.93 -31.88
N ALA A 32 13.72 13.01 -32.65
CA ALA A 32 14.65 13.27 -33.76
C ALA A 32 16.12 13.37 -33.33
N ASP A 33 16.37 13.74 -32.08
CA ASP A 33 17.70 13.79 -31.46
C ASP A 33 18.15 12.46 -30.83
N GLY A 34 17.36 11.39 -31.00
CA GLY A 34 17.64 10.06 -30.48
C GLY A 34 17.29 9.88 -28.99
N ALA A 35 16.70 10.88 -28.33
CA ALA A 35 16.20 10.73 -26.97
C ALA A 35 14.93 9.87 -26.95
N LEU A 36 14.78 9.03 -25.92
CA LEU A 36 13.63 8.15 -25.76
C LEU A 36 12.63 8.75 -24.76
N PRO A 37 11.40 9.06 -25.18
CA PRO A 37 10.32 9.39 -24.26
C PRO A 37 10.06 8.24 -23.28
N ALA A 38 10.02 8.55 -22.00
CA ALA A 38 9.80 7.60 -20.93
C ALA A 38 8.71 8.11 -19.97
N TRP A 39 7.77 7.23 -19.60
CA TRP A 39 6.98 7.45 -18.39
C TRP A 39 7.80 6.99 -17.19
N VAL A 40 7.91 7.84 -16.18
CA VAL A 40 8.74 7.59 -15.00
C VAL A 40 7.86 7.32 -13.80
N SER A 41 8.21 6.31 -13.01
CA SER A 41 7.54 6.03 -11.74
C SER A 41 7.50 7.28 -10.86
N GLU A 42 6.31 7.65 -10.36
CA GLU A 42 6.09 8.87 -9.58
C GLU A 42 7.05 8.99 -8.38
N ASN A 43 7.25 7.90 -7.63
CA ASN A 43 8.13 7.89 -6.45
C ASN A 43 9.57 8.29 -6.80
N PHE A 44 10.10 7.76 -7.90
CA PHE A 44 11.45 8.07 -8.36
C PHE A 44 11.55 9.51 -8.87
N ALA A 45 10.55 9.96 -9.61
CA ALA A 45 10.53 11.31 -10.15
C ALA A 45 10.51 12.37 -9.03
N LEU A 46 9.65 12.19 -8.03
CA LEU A 46 9.58 13.09 -6.87
C LEU A 46 10.88 13.07 -6.06
N ALA A 47 11.47 11.89 -5.84
CA ALA A 47 12.72 11.76 -5.08
C ALA A 47 13.91 12.48 -5.75
N HIS A 48 13.87 12.67 -7.06
CA HIS A 48 14.90 13.35 -7.85
C HIS A 48 14.47 14.75 -8.34
N GLY A 49 13.27 15.23 -7.98
CA GLY A 49 12.75 16.52 -8.45
C GLY A 49 12.50 16.58 -9.96
N LEU A 50 12.22 15.45 -10.61
CA LEU A 50 12.01 15.35 -12.05
C LEU A 50 10.58 15.76 -12.44
N ALA A 51 10.47 16.58 -13.49
CA ALA A 51 9.22 17.00 -14.10
C ALA A 51 9.13 16.55 -15.57
N PRO A 52 7.91 16.48 -16.16
CA PRO A 52 7.76 16.25 -17.59
C PRO A 52 8.53 17.29 -18.41
N GLY A 53 9.32 16.82 -19.37
CA GLY A 53 10.25 17.61 -20.18
C GLY A 53 11.72 17.42 -19.81
N ASP A 54 12.01 17.03 -18.56
CA ASP A 54 13.37 16.82 -18.08
C ASP A 54 14.06 15.65 -18.80
N ARG A 55 15.40 15.70 -18.81
CA ARG A 55 16.23 14.67 -19.44
C ARG A 55 17.10 14.00 -18.40
N LEU A 56 17.20 12.68 -18.50
CA LEU A 56 18.06 11.85 -17.67
C LEU A 56 18.82 10.86 -18.55
N GLN A 57 20.00 10.46 -18.11
CA GLN A 57 20.82 9.49 -18.82
C GLN A 57 20.69 8.14 -18.13
N ALA A 58 20.44 7.09 -18.92
CA ALA A 58 20.37 5.73 -18.44
C ALA A 58 21.32 4.85 -19.25
N LEU A 59 22.01 3.95 -18.56
CA LEU A 59 22.80 2.92 -19.22
C LEU A 59 21.87 1.80 -19.66
N VAL A 60 21.69 1.67 -20.97
CA VAL A 60 20.81 0.69 -21.61
C VAL A 60 21.69 -0.26 -22.44
N ASN A 61 21.73 -1.53 -22.05
CA ASN A 61 22.55 -2.56 -22.71
C ASN A 61 24.02 -2.13 -22.92
N GLY A 62 24.62 -1.52 -21.89
CA GLY A 62 26.00 -1.01 -21.92
C GLY A 62 26.20 0.29 -22.72
N ARG A 63 25.14 0.88 -23.30
CA ARG A 63 25.19 2.17 -24.01
C ARG A 63 24.45 3.25 -23.25
N LEU A 64 25.07 4.42 -23.14
CA LEU A 64 24.44 5.59 -22.54
C LEU A 64 23.34 6.12 -23.48
N ARG A 65 22.11 6.16 -22.99
CA ARG A 65 20.95 6.66 -23.71
C ARG A 65 20.30 7.80 -22.93
N THR A 66 19.85 8.81 -23.65
CA THR A 66 19.08 9.92 -23.08
C THR A 66 17.61 9.55 -23.06
N LEU A 67 17.01 9.58 -21.87
CA LEU A 67 15.58 9.43 -21.65
C LEU A 67 14.98 10.82 -21.38
N GLN A 68 13.87 11.14 -22.02
CA GLN A 68 13.08 12.34 -21.71
C GLN A 68 11.87 11.93 -20.88
N VAL A 69 11.64 12.61 -19.76
CA VAL A 69 10.47 12.41 -18.91
C VAL A 69 9.24 12.89 -19.68
N ALA A 70 8.44 11.97 -20.21
CA ALA A 70 7.23 12.30 -20.94
C ALA A 70 6.02 12.45 -20.00
N ALA A 71 5.96 11.62 -18.95
CA ALA A 71 4.89 11.62 -17.98
C ALA A 71 5.30 10.98 -16.65
N LEU A 72 4.54 11.27 -15.60
CA LEU A 72 4.64 10.57 -14.32
C LEU A 72 3.62 9.45 -14.25
N ALA A 73 4.06 8.25 -13.93
CA ALA A 73 3.30 7.02 -14.00
C ALA A 73 3.23 6.28 -12.65
N LEU A 74 2.11 5.60 -12.44
CA LEU A 74 1.87 4.67 -11.35
C LEU A 74 1.47 3.32 -11.95
N SER A 75 2.04 2.22 -11.43
CA SER A 75 1.67 0.87 -11.81
C SER A 75 1.29 0.05 -10.58
N PRO A 76 0.19 -0.73 -10.62
CA PRO A 76 -0.19 -1.64 -9.54
C PRO A 76 0.89 -2.68 -9.20
N GLU A 77 1.79 -3.00 -10.13
CA GLU A 77 2.89 -3.96 -9.88
C GLU A 77 4.04 -3.37 -9.07
N TYR A 78 4.08 -2.04 -8.95
CA TYR A 78 5.19 -1.28 -8.39
C TYR A 78 4.71 -0.27 -7.35
N VAL A 79 3.68 -0.62 -6.58
CA VAL A 79 3.23 0.19 -5.44
C VAL A 79 4.32 0.23 -4.36
N PHE A 80 5.06 -0.87 -4.21
CA PHE A 80 6.28 -0.94 -3.40
C PHE A 80 7.51 -0.85 -4.32
N ALA A 81 8.10 0.34 -4.42
CA ALA A 81 9.30 0.59 -5.22
C ALA A 81 10.57 0.33 -4.38
N GLY A 82 11.05 -0.91 -4.41
CA GLY A 82 12.25 -1.31 -3.68
C GLY A 82 12.83 -2.64 -4.17
N MET A 83 14.13 -2.83 -3.94
CA MET A 83 14.81 -4.10 -4.18
C MET A 83 15.16 -4.70 -2.80
N PHE A 84 14.73 -5.94 -2.54
CA PHE A 84 15.02 -6.68 -1.29
C PHE A 84 14.56 -6.00 0.03
N GLY A 85 13.24 -5.85 0.20
CA GLY A 85 12.63 -5.70 1.54
C GLY A 85 12.45 -4.28 2.07
N ALA A 86 13.15 -3.28 1.54
CA ALA A 86 12.92 -1.86 1.86
C ALA A 86 12.57 -1.05 0.60
N PRO A 87 11.62 -0.11 0.66
CA PRO A 87 11.43 0.85 -0.43
C PRO A 87 12.68 1.70 -0.58
N ASP A 88 13.21 1.78 -1.79
CA ASP A 88 14.28 2.74 -2.13
C ASP A 88 13.84 3.58 -3.33
N PRO A 89 13.07 4.65 -3.08
CA PRO A 89 12.61 5.55 -4.13
C PRO A 89 13.76 6.28 -4.85
N ARG A 90 14.97 6.33 -4.25
CA ARG A 90 16.14 6.99 -4.83
C ARG A 90 16.96 6.03 -5.70
N GLY A 91 17.19 4.81 -5.25
CA GLY A 91 17.94 3.81 -6.01
C GLY A 91 17.11 3.05 -7.05
N PHE A 92 15.79 2.93 -6.85
CA PHE A 92 14.93 2.13 -7.72
C PHE A 92 13.86 2.95 -8.43
N GLY A 93 14.08 3.19 -9.72
CA GLY A 93 13.09 3.79 -10.63
C GLY A 93 12.57 2.81 -11.66
N VAL A 94 11.30 2.93 -12.04
CA VAL A 94 10.71 2.19 -13.16
C VAL A 94 10.41 3.16 -14.30
N PHE A 95 10.87 2.81 -15.49
CA PHE A 95 10.75 3.61 -16.70
C PHE A 95 10.02 2.81 -17.75
N TRP A 96 8.86 3.30 -18.20
CA TRP A 96 8.15 2.73 -19.33
C TRP A 96 8.53 3.50 -20.59
N VAL A 97 9.08 2.81 -21.57
CA VAL A 97 9.45 3.39 -22.87
C VAL A 97 8.74 2.61 -23.97
N ASP A 98 8.81 3.13 -25.18
CA ASP A 98 8.27 2.48 -26.36
C ASP A 98 8.86 1.08 -26.59
N GLY A 99 7.99 0.09 -26.83
CA GLY A 99 8.39 -1.30 -27.04
C GLY A 99 9.35 -1.47 -28.22
N ASP A 100 9.07 -0.84 -29.36
CA ASP A 100 9.89 -0.98 -30.56
C ASP A 100 11.30 -0.37 -30.36
N ALA A 101 11.36 0.75 -29.63
CA ALA A 101 12.63 1.36 -29.25
C ALA A 101 13.43 0.48 -28.27
N MET A 102 12.74 -0.22 -27.37
CA MET A 102 13.34 -1.16 -26.43
C MET A 102 13.90 -2.39 -27.17
N ASP A 103 13.11 -2.99 -28.05
CA ASP A 103 13.48 -4.15 -28.85
C ASP A 103 14.72 -3.85 -29.69
N ALA A 104 14.80 -2.65 -30.28
CA ALA A 104 15.97 -2.19 -31.03
C ALA A 104 17.20 -1.93 -30.14
N ALA A 105 17.01 -1.52 -28.87
CA ALA A 105 18.11 -1.23 -27.96
C ALA A 105 18.73 -2.48 -27.31
N TRP A 106 17.94 -3.54 -27.12
CA TRP A 106 18.40 -4.82 -26.56
C TRP A 106 18.68 -5.90 -27.61
N ASP A 107 18.42 -5.62 -28.90
CA ASP A 107 18.47 -6.62 -29.98
C ASP A 107 17.54 -7.82 -29.70
N MET A 108 16.34 -7.51 -29.20
CA MET A 108 15.35 -8.47 -28.68
C MET A 108 14.03 -8.42 -29.46
N ARG A 109 14.08 -8.15 -30.77
CA ARG A 109 12.87 -8.04 -31.60
C ARG A 109 11.99 -9.30 -31.48
N GLY A 110 10.76 -9.12 -30.99
CA GLY A 110 9.81 -10.22 -30.82
C GLY A 110 10.07 -11.12 -29.61
N ALA A 111 11.05 -10.80 -28.76
CA ALA A 111 11.29 -11.48 -27.49
C ALA A 111 10.58 -10.76 -26.34
N PHE A 112 10.31 -11.47 -25.25
CA PHE A 112 9.69 -10.92 -24.05
C PHE A 112 10.39 -11.45 -22.80
N ASN A 113 10.39 -10.64 -21.74
CA ASN A 113 10.99 -11.01 -20.46
C ASN A 113 9.94 -11.35 -19.38
N ARG A 114 8.67 -10.99 -19.61
CA ARG A 114 7.58 -11.21 -18.67
C ARG A 114 6.28 -11.50 -19.40
N VAL A 115 5.51 -12.43 -18.84
CA VAL A 115 4.15 -12.76 -19.28
C VAL A 115 3.24 -12.66 -18.07
N ALA A 116 2.16 -11.90 -18.21
CA ALA A 116 1.08 -11.86 -17.23
C ALA A 116 -0.16 -12.53 -17.85
N VAL A 117 -0.79 -13.43 -17.10
CA VAL A 117 -1.98 -14.16 -17.54
C VAL A 117 -3.10 -13.96 -16.54
N LYS A 118 -4.30 -13.69 -17.03
CA LYS A 118 -5.52 -13.62 -16.21
C LYS A 118 -6.19 -14.98 -16.21
N LEU A 119 -6.45 -15.52 -15.01
CA LEU A 119 -7.19 -16.77 -14.86
C LEU A 119 -8.67 -16.57 -15.22
N ALA A 120 -9.25 -17.56 -15.92
CA ALA A 120 -10.68 -17.63 -16.14
C ALA A 120 -11.42 -17.90 -14.81
N PRO A 121 -12.69 -17.48 -14.65
CA PRO A 121 -13.46 -17.76 -13.44
C PRO A 121 -13.47 -19.26 -13.11
N GLY A 122 -13.12 -19.61 -11.87
CA GLY A 122 -13.08 -21.00 -11.40
C GLY A 122 -11.88 -21.84 -11.89
N ALA A 123 -10.96 -21.26 -12.66
CA ALA A 123 -9.74 -21.96 -13.07
C ALA A 123 -8.83 -22.23 -11.86
N SER A 124 -8.22 -23.42 -11.82
CA SER A 124 -7.23 -23.77 -10.81
C SER A 124 -5.90 -23.07 -11.10
N GLU A 125 -5.48 -22.17 -10.22
CA GLU A 125 -4.21 -21.46 -10.33
C GLU A 125 -3.02 -22.41 -10.43
N ARG A 126 -2.97 -23.44 -9.57
CA ARG A 126 -1.89 -24.45 -9.59
C ARG A 126 -1.79 -25.16 -10.94
N ALA A 127 -2.92 -25.60 -11.49
CA ALA A 127 -2.94 -26.30 -12.78
C ALA A 127 -2.45 -25.40 -13.92
N VAL A 128 -2.80 -24.12 -13.89
CA VAL A 128 -2.35 -23.13 -14.89
C VAL A 128 -0.87 -22.82 -14.73
N VAL A 129 -0.38 -22.63 -13.50
CA VAL A 129 1.05 -22.42 -13.21
C VAL A 129 1.89 -23.59 -13.72
N ASP A 130 1.47 -24.83 -13.45
CA ASP A 130 2.16 -26.03 -13.91
C ASP A 130 2.18 -26.13 -15.45
N ALA A 131 1.04 -25.84 -16.09
CA ALA A 131 0.94 -25.87 -17.55
C ALA A 131 1.80 -24.78 -18.21
N LEU A 132 1.79 -23.56 -17.69
CA LEU A 132 2.61 -22.45 -18.16
C LEU A 132 4.10 -22.74 -17.97
N THR A 133 4.48 -23.25 -16.80
CA THR A 133 5.88 -23.60 -16.50
C THR A 133 6.39 -24.64 -17.48
N ARG A 134 5.61 -25.70 -17.77
CA ARG A 134 5.99 -26.70 -18.77
C ARG A 134 6.09 -26.13 -20.19
N ALA A 135 5.12 -25.30 -20.58
CA ALA A 135 5.08 -24.70 -21.92
C ALA A 135 6.24 -23.72 -22.17
N LEU A 136 6.67 -23.01 -21.14
CA LEU A 136 7.70 -21.97 -21.23
C LEU A 136 9.11 -22.46 -20.83
N ALA A 137 9.23 -23.67 -20.25
CA ALA A 137 10.52 -24.28 -19.90
C ALA A 137 11.53 -24.34 -21.07
N PRO A 138 11.13 -24.68 -22.32
CA PRO A 138 12.07 -24.68 -23.45
C PRO A 138 12.65 -23.29 -23.78
N TYR A 139 11.97 -22.23 -23.36
CA TYR A 139 12.36 -20.84 -23.58
C TYR A 139 13.13 -20.25 -22.40
N GLY A 140 13.50 -21.06 -21.40
CA GLY A 140 14.27 -20.63 -20.24
C GLY A 140 13.48 -19.78 -19.24
N ALA A 141 12.15 -19.82 -19.27
CA ALA A 141 11.33 -19.09 -18.32
C ALA A 141 11.50 -19.63 -16.89
N SER A 142 11.56 -18.71 -15.92
CA SER A 142 11.47 -19.04 -14.50
C SER A 142 10.10 -19.65 -14.17
N LEU A 143 10.01 -20.34 -13.03
CA LEU A 143 8.75 -20.90 -12.52
C LEU A 143 7.64 -19.84 -12.54
N ALA A 144 6.50 -20.17 -13.14
CA ALA A 144 5.32 -19.32 -13.04
C ALA A 144 4.87 -19.26 -11.57
N HIS A 145 4.37 -18.12 -11.15
CA HIS A 145 3.95 -17.89 -9.76
C HIS A 145 2.60 -17.17 -9.73
N GLY A 146 1.92 -17.32 -8.60
CA GLY A 146 0.63 -16.69 -8.38
C GLY A 146 0.75 -15.19 -8.10
N ARG A 147 -0.39 -14.49 -8.09
CA ARG A 147 -0.41 -13.07 -7.69
C ARG A 147 0.04 -12.90 -6.24
N ASP A 148 -0.26 -13.86 -5.39
CA ASP A 148 0.07 -13.81 -3.96
C ASP A 148 1.59 -13.86 -3.71
N ASP A 149 2.36 -14.40 -4.65
CA ASP A 149 3.83 -14.44 -4.61
C ASP A 149 4.48 -13.23 -5.30
N GLN A 150 3.71 -12.38 -5.98
CA GLN A 150 4.22 -11.18 -6.62
C GLN A 150 4.72 -10.21 -5.53
N VAL A 151 6.00 -9.83 -5.59
CA VAL A 151 6.69 -9.13 -4.49
C VAL A 151 5.96 -7.88 -3.99
N SER A 152 5.46 -7.03 -4.89
CA SER A 152 4.75 -5.82 -4.46
C SER A 152 3.40 -6.14 -3.80
N HIS A 153 2.69 -7.17 -4.28
CA HIS A 153 1.42 -7.62 -3.73
C HIS A 153 1.60 -8.29 -2.39
N SER A 154 2.57 -9.21 -2.25
CA SER A 154 2.83 -9.91 -1.00
C SER A 154 3.28 -8.97 0.11
N MET A 155 4.18 -8.02 -0.20
CA MET A 155 4.60 -6.97 0.74
C MET A 155 3.41 -6.11 1.20
N LEU A 156 2.61 -5.61 0.25
CA LEU A 156 1.45 -4.80 0.58
C LEU A 156 0.39 -5.58 1.38
N ALA A 157 0.13 -6.84 1.01
CA ALA A 157 -0.84 -7.69 1.68
C ALA A 157 -0.40 -8.01 3.11
N ASN A 158 0.89 -8.31 3.32
CA ASN A 158 1.46 -8.57 4.63
C ASN A 158 1.38 -7.33 5.53
N GLU A 159 1.73 -6.15 5.00
CA GLU A 159 1.62 -4.87 5.72
C GLU A 159 0.17 -4.58 6.14
N ILE A 160 -0.80 -4.76 5.23
CA ILE A 160 -2.23 -4.59 5.55
C ILE A 160 -2.68 -5.59 6.62
N ALA A 161 -2.23 -6.85 6.54
CA ALA A 161 -2.58 -7.87 7.50
C ALA A 161 -2.01 -7.55 8.89
N GLU A 162 -0.74 -7.13 8.97
CA GLU A 162 -0.10 -6.69 10.20
C GLU A 162 -0.81 -5.49 10.81
N GLN A 163 -1.09 -4.45 10.02
CA GLN A 163 -1.85 -3.28 10.48
C GLN A 163 -3.25 -3.64 10.97
N ARG A 164 -3.91 -4.61 10.34
CA ARG A 164 -5.22 -5.09 10.80
C ARG A 164 -5.10 -5.77 12.16
N VAL A 165 -4.06 -6.56 12.39
CA VAL A 165 -3.79 -7.22 13.68
C VAL A 165 -3.48 -6.18 14.75
N LEU A 166 -2.54 -5.26 14.49
CA LEU A 166 -2.19 -4.18 15.42
C LEU A 166 -3.37 -3.25 15.68
N GLY A 167 -4.20 -2.96 14.67
CA GLY A 167 -5.37 -2.10 14.77
C GLY A 167 -6.58 -2.75 15.45
N THR A 168 -6.54 -4.06 15.75
CA THR A 168 -7.67 -4.76 16.37
C THR A 168 -7.29 -5.43 17.69
N ILE A 169 -6.27 -6.29 17.70
CA ILE A 169 -5.89 -7.09 18.88
C ILE A 169 -5.31 -6.20 19.97
N MET A 170 -4.37 -5.31 19.63
CA MET A 170 -3.73 -4.44 20.63
C MET A 170 -4.74 -3.51 21.32
N PRO A 171 -5.62 -2.77 20.61
CA PRO A 171 -6.69 -2.00 21.23
C PRO A 171 -7.62 -2.83 22.11
N ALA A 172 -7.96 -4.06 21.72
CA ALA A 172 -8.81 -4.94 22.51
C ALA A 172 -8.16 -5.32 23.86
N ILE A 173 -6.85 -5.61 23.85
CA ILE A 173 -6.08 -5.89 25.08
C ILE A 173 -6.08 -4.66 25.99
N PHE A 174 -5.78 -3.47 25.46
CA PHE A 174 -5.79 -2.23 26.25
C PHE A 174 -7.17 -1.92 26.81
N LEU A 175 -8.23 -2.15 26.03
CA LEU A 175 -9.61 -1.99 26.51
C LEU A 175 -9.93 -2.96 27.66
N ALA A 176 -9.51 -4.22 27.55
CA ALA A 176 -9.69 -5.22 28.61
C ALA A 176 -8.94 -4.83 29.89
N VAL A 177 -7.68 -4.38 29.78
CA VAL A 177 -6.88 -3.89 30.91
C VAL A 177 -7.53 -2.65 31.53
N ALA A 178 -7.99 -1.69 30.71
CA ALA A 178 -8.67 -0.49 31.19
C ALA A 178 -9.98 -0.83 31.93
N ALA A 179 -10.79 -1.75 31.39
CA ALA A 179 -12.01 -2.22 32.03
C ALA A 179 -11.73 -2.92 33.37
N PHE A 180 -10.66 -3.73 33.43
CA PHE A 180 -10.22 -4.39 34.65
C PHE A 180 -9.77 -3.38 35.72
N LEU A 181 -8.90 -2.42 35.35
CA LEU A 181 -8.44 -1.37 36.27
C LEU A 181 -9.61 -0.52 36.77
N LEU A 182 -10.54 -0.16 35.88
CA LEU A 182 -11.75 0.56 36.24
C LEU A 182 -12.58 -0.24 37.26
N ASN A 183 -12.79 -1.53 37.04
CA ASN A 183 -13.49 -2.40 37.98
C ASN A 183 -12.80 -2.44 39.36
N VAL A 184 -11.46 -2.55 39.40
CA VAL A 184 -10.68 -2.55 40.64
C VAL A 184 -10.84 -1.22 41.40
N VAL A 185 -10.72 -0.09 40.70
CA VAL A 185 -10.86 1.25 41.29
C VAL A 185 -12.28 1.48 41.81
N VAL A 186 -13.29 1.12 41.03
CA VAL A 186 -14.70 1.25 41.43
C VAL A 186 -15.03 0.35 42.61
N SER A 187 -14.55 -0.89 42.61
CA SER A 187 -14.74 -1.81 43.73
C SER A 187 -14.11 -1.26 45.02
N ARG A 188 -12.90 -0.69 44.91
CA ARG A 188 -12.23 0.00 46.03
C ARG A 188 -13.03 1.22 46.50
N LEU A 189 -13.55 2.02 45.59
CA LEU A 189 -14.38 3.19 45.90
C LEU A 189 -15.65 2.78 46.66
N VAL A 190 -16.36 1.75 46.21
CA VAL A 190 -17.57 1.24 46.87
C VAL A 190 -17.25 0.65 48.24
N ALA A 191 -16.14 -0.08 48.38
CA ALA A 191 -15.73 -0.65 49.66
C ALA A 191 -15.38 0.43 50.70
N THR A 192 -14.66 1.48 50.29
CA THR A 192 -14.30 2.61 51.16
C THR A 192 -15.50 3.45 51.55
N GLN A 193 -16.53 3.53 50.69
CA GLN A 193 -17.76 4.29 50.95
C GLN A 193 -18.90 3.44 51.52
N ARG A 194 -18.61 2.22 52.00
CA ARG A 194 -19.61 1.26 52.46
C ARG A 194 -20.49 1.78 53.61
N GLU A 195 -19.91 2.49 54.56
CA GLU A 195 -20.67 3.07 55.69
C GLU A 195 -21.67 4.14 55.21
N GLN A 196 -21.26 5.00 54.27
CA GLN A 196 -22.13 6.02 53.70
C GLN A 196 -23.26 5.37 52.88
N ILE A 197 -22.95 4.30 52.13
CA ILE A 197 -23.95 3.50 51.41
C ILE A 197 -24.96 2.90 52.40
N ALA A 198 -24.51 2.37 53.54
CA ALA A 198 -25.38 1.81 54.57
C ALA A 198 -26.31 2.86 55.19
N ALA A 199 -25.77 4.06 55.48
CA ALA A 199 -26.56 5.19 55.96
C ALA A 199 -27.66 5.58 54.95
N LEU A 200 -27.31 5.76 53.67
CA LEU A 200 -28.29 6.08 52.61
C LEU A 200 -29.38 5.01 52.50
N LYS A 201 -29.02 3.73 52.61
CA LYS A 201 -30.01 2.63 52.62
C LYS A 201 -30.93 2.69 53.84
N ALA A 202 -30.41 3.05 55.02
CA ALA A 202 -31.22 3.23 56.22
C ALA A 202 -32.21 4.41 56.11
N LEU A 203 -31.83 5.45 55.35
CA LEU A 203 -32.73 6.55 54.97
C LEU A 203 -33.76 6.20 53.87
N GLY A 204 -33.77 4.95 53.38
CA GLY A 204 -34.77 4.46 52.43
C GLY A 204 -34.37 4.53 50.95
N TYR A 205 -33.10 4.85 50.62
CA TYR A 205 -32.64 4.82 49.23
C TYR A 205 -32.55 3.39 48.68
N ALA A 206 -33.12 3.18 47.49
CA ALA A 206 -33.07 1.89 46.80
C ALA A 206 -31.65 1.57 46.27
N ASN A 207 -31.26 0.29 46.32
CA ASN A 207 -29.96 -0.19 45.80
C ASN A 207 -29.68 0.26 44.35
N ARG A 208 -30.71 0.30 43.49
CA ARG A 208 -30.59 0.73 42.10
C ARG A 208 -30.22 2.21 41.97
N ALA A 209 -30.71 3.07 42.86
CA ALA A 209 -30.40 4.50 42.85
C ALA A 209 -28.92 4.73 43.20
N ILE A 210 -28.43 4.02 44.20
CA ILE A 210 -27.01 4.05 44.63
C ILE A 210 -26.12 3.51 43.51
N ALA A 211 -26.45 2.34 42.94
CA ALA A 211 -25.71 1.77 41.81
C ALA A 211 -25.66 2.70 40.60
N ARG A 212 -26.78 3.35 40.26
CA ARG A 212 -26.86 4.33 39.17
C ARG A 212 -25.93 5.52 39.41
N HIS A 213 -25.80 6.01 40.65
CA HIS A 213 -24.90 7.12 40.96
C HIS A 213 -23.44 6.78 40.64
N TYR A 214 -22.94 5.62 41.09
CA TYR A 214 -21.58 5.18 40.77
C TYR A 214 -21.40 4.88 39.28
N LEU A 215 -22.38 4.27 38.63
CA LEU A 215 -22.33 4.03 37.18
C LEU A 215 -22.31 5.33 36.37
N LEU A 216 -23.03 6.37 36.79
CA LEU A 216 -23.00 7.69 36.14
C LEU A 216 -21.64 8.37 36.32
N LEU A 217 -21.03 8.29 37.51
CA LEU A 217 -19.68 8.80 37.76
C LEU A 217 -18.67 8.13 36.83
N VAL A 218 -18.69 6.80 36.79
CA VAL A 218 -17.82 6.00 35.91
C VAL A 218 -18.09 6.30 34.44
N GLY A 219 -19.35 6.37 34.05
CA GLY A 219 -19.78 6.68 32.70
C GLY A 219 -19.29 8.05 32.24
N ALA A 220 -19.29 9.05 33.11
CA ALA A 220 -18.76 10.38 32.79
C ALA A 220 -17.24 10.35 32.52
N ILE A 221 -16.48 9.62 33.35
CA ILE A 221 -15.03 9.45 33.16
C ILE A 221 -14.74 8.69 31.85
N VAL A 222 -15.47 7.61 31.58
CA VAL A 222 -15.34 6.83 30.33
C VAL A 222 -15.70 7.67 29.11
N ALA A 223 -16.78 8.47 29.18
CA ALA A 223 -17.18 9.35 28.09
C ALA A 223 -16.10 10.40 27.79
N LEU A 224 -15.54 11.04 28.81
CA LEU A 224 -14.43 11.99 28.65
C LEU A 224 -13.20 11.32 28.03
N GLY A 225 -12.82 10.15 28.55
CA GLY A 225 -11.72 9.36 28.02
C GLY A 225 -11.93 8.95 26.55
N LEU A 226 -13.17 8.59 26.18
CA LEU A 226 -13.53 8.25 24.81
C LEU A 226 -13.40 9.46 23.88
N VAL A 227 -13.90 10.63 24.28
CA VAL A 227 -13.78 11.86 23.47
C VAL A 227 -12.31 12.21 23.22
N ILE A 228 -11.50 12.20 24.27
CA ILE A 228 -10.06 12.50 24.18
C ILE A 228 -9.34 11.43 23.35
N GLY A 229 -9.61 10.15 23.61
CA GLY A 229 -8.99 9.03 22.92
C GLY A 229 -9.30 9.01 21.42
N VAL A 230 -10.55 9.27 21.03
CA VAL A 230 -10.94 9.37 19.62
C VAL A 230 -10.30 10.57 18.95
N ALA A 231 -10.26 11.73 19.62
CA ALA A 231 -9.64 12.93 19.06
C ALA A 231 -8.13 12.73 18.83
N LEU A 232 -7.40 12.23 19.83
CA LEU A 232 -5.97 11.94 19.72
C LEU A 232 -5.68 10.81 18.74
N GLY A 233 -6.50 9.75 18.74
CA GLY A 233 -6.37 8.63 17.82
C GLY A 233 -6.57 9.06 16.36
N LYS A 234 -7.56 9.92 16.09
CA LYS A 234 -7.76 10.49 14.76
C LYS A 234 -6.58 11.37 14.35
N TRP A 235 -6.08 12.22 15.25
CA TRP A 235 -4.95 13.10 14.98
C TRP A 235 -3.67 12.32 14.65
N LEU A 236 -3.29 11.37 15.50
CA LEU A 236 -2.13 10.49 15.28
C LEU A 236 -2.30 9.59 14.06
N GLY A 237 -3.50 9.03 13.85
CA GLY A 237 -3.81 8.21 12.69
C GLY A 237 -3.67 8.99 11.38
N THR A 238 -4.08 10.25 11.36
CA THR A 238 -3.92 11.13 10.18
C THR A 238 -2.44 11.43 9.92
N MET A 239 -1.65 11.68 10.97
CA MET A 239 -0.19 11.87 10.84
C MET A 239 0.50 10.61 10.29
N MET A 240 0.14 9.43 10.80
CA MET A 240 0.68 8.14 10.32
C MET A 240 0.30 7.87 8.87
N LEU A 241 -0.97 8.09 8.49
CA LEU A 241 -1.41 7.96 7.09
C LEU A 241 -0.65 8.90 6.16
N GLY A 242 -0.31 10.10 6.63
CA GLY A 242 0.56 11.03 5.90
C GLY A 242 1.92 10.42 5.58
N LEU A 243 2.57 9.81 6.57
CA LEU A 243 3.87 9.12 6.39
C LEU A 243 3.74 7.91 5.45
N TYR A 244 2.69 7.09 5.58
CA TYR A 244 2.45 5.96 4.67
C TYR A 244 2.24 6.40 3.22
N ALA A 245 1.57 7.54 2.99
CA ALA A 245 1.36 8.09 1.65
C ALA A 245 2.66 8.58 0.99
N GLU A 246 3.76 8.74 1.72
CA GLU A 246 5.08 9.00 1.16
C GLU A 246 5.71 7.73 0.56
N PHE A 247 5.44 6.56 1.14
CA PHE A 247 6.00 5.28 0.71
C PHE A 247 5.10 4.51 -0.27
N PHE A 248 3.78 4.48 -0.02
CA PHE A 248 2.80 3.76 -0.80
C PHE A 248 1.92 4.74 -1.60
N ARG A 249 2.29 4.98 -2.85
CA ARG A 249 1.51 5.83 -3.77
C ARG A 249 0.49 5.00 -4.53
N PHE A 250 -0.76 5.12 -4.12
CA PHE A 250 -1.88 4.50 -4.82
C PHE A 250 -2.39 5.40 -5.95
N PRO A 251 -2.86 4.83 -7.08
CA PRO A 251 -3.71 5.55 -8.01
C PRO A 251 -4.96 6.06 -7.26
N ARG A 252 -5.25 7.36 -7.41
CA ARG A 252 -6.52 7.93 -6.95
C ARG A 252 -7.45 7.79 -8.14
N PHE A 253 -8.52 7.05 -7.96
CA PHE A 253 -9.61 6.97 -8.91
C PHE A 253 -10.58 8.07 -8.49
N ASP A 254 -10.51 9.22 -9.17
CA ASP A 254 -11.57 10.24 -9.10
C ASP A 254 -12.76 9.81 -9.97
#